data_AF-A0A1E4SJ68-F1
#
_entry.id   AF-A0A1E4SJ68-F1
#
_cell.length_a   1.000
_cell.length_b   1.000
_cell.length_c   1.000
_cell.angle_alpha   90.00
_cell.angle_beta   90.00
_cell.angle_gamma   90.00
#
_symmetry.space_group_name_H-M   'P 1'
#
loop_
_entity.id
_entity.type
_entity.pdbx_description
1 polymer ?
#
loop_
_entity_poly.entity_id
_entity_poly.type
_entity_poly.pdbx_seq_one_letter_code
_entity_poly.pdbx_strand_id
1 'polypeptide(L)'
;MKVEIVEWHAFSTWHWDIPGTGYEDELCGICRVSFDGTCPNCKYPGDGCPIVLGLGCSHNFHLHCIMKWLEQDTSKGLCPMCRQIFLFKEGTFGAEDGKKLQRLVDGHKATRERGPNESDQEFEAFDGQQVE
;
A
#
# COMPACT_ATOMS: atom_id res chain seq x y z
N MET A 1 35.86 -31.52 -27.12
CA MET A 1 35.45 -30.60 -28.21
C MET A 1 35.22 -29.23 -27.57
N LYS A 2 35.83 -28.17 -28.10
CA LYS A 2 35.78 -26.81 -27.53
C LYS A 2 34.97 -25.93 -28.49
N VAL A 3 33.96 -25.24 -27.97
CA VAL A 3 33.10 -24.32 -28.73
C VAL A 3 33.41 -22.91 -28.24
N GLU A 4 33.60 -21.99 -29.18
CA GLU A 4 33.87 -20.57 -28.90
C GLU A 4 32.69 -19.74 -29.41
N ILE A 5 32.14 -18.87 -28.54
CA ILE A 5 31.05 -17.96 -28.90
C ILE A 5 31.67 -16.79 -29.66
N VAL A 6 31.25 -16.59 -30.90
CA VAL A 6 31.79 -15.54 -31.79
C VAL A 6 31.11 -14.20 -31.55
N GLU A 7 29.80 -14.21 -31.31
CA GLU A 7 29.00 -13.01 -31.13
C GLU A 7 27.78 -13.34 -30.25
N TRP A 8 27.40 -12.39 -29.38
CA TRP A 8 26.22 -12.52 -28.53
C TRP A 8 25.41 -11.21 -28.53
N HIS A 9 24.18 -11.28 -29.01
CA HIS A 9 23.18 -10.23 -28.82
C HIS A 9 22.24 -10.62 -27.68
N ALA A 10 22.44 -10.01 -26.52
CA ALA A 10 21.57 -10.19 -25.37
C ALA A 10 20.42 -9.18 -25.39
N PHE A 11 19.29 -9.58 -24.81
CA PHE A 11 18.23 -8.67 -24.40
C PHE A 11 17.95 -8.91 -22.92
N SER A 12 17.45 -7.90 -22.24
CA SER A 12 17.03 -7.99 -20.85
C SER A 12 15.73 -7.24 -20.64
N THR A 13 14.98 -7.71 -19.66
CA THR A 13 13.85 -7.00 -19.08
C THR A 13 14.21 -6.69 -17.64
N TRP A 14 13.77 -5.54 -17.14
CA TRP A 14 13.91 -5.22 -15.73
C TRP A 14 12.62 -5.63 -15.03
N HIS A 15 12.74 -5.96 -13.75
CA HIS A 15 11.61 -6.19 -12.84
C HIS A 15 11.95 -5.51 -11.52
N TRP A 16 10.95 -5.25 -10.70
CA TRP A 16 11.16 -4.64 -9.40
C TRP A 16 11.76 -5.63 -8.40
N ASP A 17 12.94 -5.32 -7.86
CA ASP A 17 13.52 -6.08 -6.75
C ASP A 17 12.85 -5.68 -5.43
N ILE A 18 11.74 -6.36 -5.12
CA ILE A 18 10.91 -6.07 -3.95
C ILE A 18 11.16 -7.12 -2.86
N PRO A 19 11.56 -6.71 -1.64
CA PRO A 19 11.80 -7.65 -0.56
C PRO A 19 10.52 -8.42 -0.15
N GLY A 20 10.62 -9.74 -0.10
CA GLY A 20 9.59 -10.61 0.49
C GLY A 20 8.45 -11.04 -0.45
N THR A 21 8.40 -10.50 -1.66
CA THR A 21 7.59 -11.03 -2.76
C THR A 21 8.56 -11.69 -3.73
N GLY A 22 8.47 -12.99 -3.94
CA GLY A 22 9.25 -13.61 -5.02
C GLY A 22 8.85 -13.04 -6.38
N TYR A 23 9.53 -13.45 -7.45
CA TYR A 23 9.22 -13.07 -8.84
C TYR A 23 7.75 -13.33 -9.25
N GLU A 24 7.04 -14.20 -8.53
CA GLU A 24 5.65 -14.58 -8.83
C GLU A 24 4.59 -13.65 -8.20
N ASP A 25 4.96 -12.83 -7.19
CA ASP A 25 4.04 -12.00 -6.40
C ASP A 25 4.18 -10.49 -6.69
N GLU A 26 4.55 -10.13 -7.92
CA GLU A 26 4.74 -8.74 -8.36
C GLU A 26 3.43 -8.00 -8.66
N LEU A 27 2.35 -8.31 -7.92
CA LEU A 27 1.05 -7.67 -8.10
C LEU A 27 0.75 -6.71 -6.96
N CYS A 28 0.23 -5.52 -7.29
CA CYS A 28 -0.31 -4.63 -6.30
C CYS A 28 -1.53 -5.26 -5.59
N GLY A 29 -1.50 -5.39 -4.27
CA GLY A 29 -2.58 -6.03 -3.51
C GLY A 29 -3.96 -5.35 -3.61
N ILE A 30 -4.01 -4.10 -4.09
CA ILE A 30 -5.26 -3.32 -4.26
C ILE A 30 -5.79 -3.44 -5.70
N CYS A 31 -5.00 -3.05 -6.71
CA CYS A 31 -5.48 -3.03 -8.09
C CYS A 31 -5.18 -4.32 -8.88
N ARG A 32 -4.40 -5.25 -8.32
CA ARG A 32 -4.00 -6.53 -8.92
C ARG A 32 -3.30 -6.40 -10.29
N VAL A 33 -2.73 -5.24 -10.57
CA VAL A 33 -1.88 -5.00 -11.74
C VAL A 33 -0.43 -5.27 -11.35
N SER A 34 0.37 -5.78 -12.29
CA SER A 34 1.82 -5.93 -12.13
C SER A 34 2.48 -4.59 -11.81
N PHE A 35 3.51 -4.63 -10.97
CA PHE A 35 4.32 -3.47 -10.63
C PHE A 35 5.11 -2.88 -11.80
N ASP A 36 5.39 -3.67 -12.85
CA ASP A 36 5.98 -3.16 -14.11
C ASP A 36 4.97 -2.33 -14.92
N GLY A 37 3.68 -2.53 -14.64
CA GLY A 37 2.58 -1.76 -15.20
C GLY A 37 2.20 -0.55 -14.35
N THR A 38 1.36 0.31 -14.92
CA THR A 38 0.80 1.44 -14.18
C THR A 38 -0.50 1.05 -13.49
N CYS A 39 -0.77 1.66 -12.33
CA CYS A 39 -2.08 1.53 -11.71
C CYS A 39 -3.21 2.06 -12.64
N PRO A 40 -4.47 1.65 -12.44
CA PRO A 40 -5.61 2.09 -13.28
C PRO A 40 -5.86 3.60 -13.30
N ASN A 41 -5.35 4.34 -12.31
CA ASN A 41 -5.48 5.80 -12.26
C ASN A 41 -4.44 6.52 -13.14
N CYS A 42 -3.39 5.81 -13.56
CA CYS A 42 -2.31 6.37 -14.35
C CYS A 42 -2.50 6.01 -15.83
N LYS A 43 -2.57 7.04 -16.67
CA LYS A 43 -2.79 6.88 -18.12
C LYS A 43 -1.54 6.41 -18.87
N TYR A 44 -0.36 6.85 -18.43
CA TYR A 44 0.91 6.57 -19.09
C TYR A 44 1.93 6.02 -18.09
N PRO A 45 2.81 5.09 -18.52
CA PRO A 45 3.96 4.67 -17.74
C PRO A 45 4.92 5.83 -17.49
N GLY A 46 5.52 5.85 -16.29
CA GLY A 46 6.47 6.87 -15.86
C GLY A 46 6.54 7.00 -14.33
N ASP A 47 7.28 8.01 -13.86
CA ASP A 47 7.59 8.23 -12.44
C ASP A 47 6.40 8.67 -11.58
N GLY A 48 5.23 8.86 -12.18
CA GLY A 48 4.03 9.34 -11.49
C GLY A 48 3.38 8.31 -10.57
N CYS A 49 3.79 7.04 -10.58
CA CYS A 49 3.19 6.00 -9.75
C CYS A 49 4.21 5.00 -9.20
N PRO A 50 5.10 5.44 -8.30
CA PRO A 50 6.09 4.56 -7.70
C PRO A 50 5.44 3.55 -6.74
N ILE A 51 6.22 2.53 -6.41
CA ILE A 51 5.81 1.47 -5.48
C ILE A 51 6.10 1.92 -4.06
N VAL A 52 5.09 1.77 -3.20
CA VAL A 52 5.18 1.99 -1.76
C VAL A 52 5.37 0.65 -1.08
N LEU A 53 6.48 0.54 -0.35
CA LEU A 53 6.81 -0.64 0.44
C LEU A 53 6.22 -0.49 1.84
N GLY A 54 5.42 -1.49 2.25
CA GLY A 54 4.92 -1.58 3.61
C GLY A 54 6.06 -1.77 4.60
N LEU A 55 6.09 -0.97 5.67
CA LEU A 55 6.99 -1.14 6.80
C LEU A 55 6.25 -1.94 7.88
N GLY A 56 6.78 -3.10 8.25
CA GLY A 56 6.16 -4.01 9.22
C GLY A 56 5.22 -5.07 8.61
N CYS A 57 4.95 -4.99 7.31
CA CYS A 57 4.33 -6.09 6.54
C CYS A 57 4.96 -6.15 5.14
N SER A 58 5.09 -7.34 4.55
CA SER A 58 5.67 -7.54 3.21
C SER A 58 4.68 -7.21 2.06
N HIS A 59 3.71 -6.33 2.30
CA HIS A 59 2.70 -5.97 1.32
C HIS A 59 3.05 -4.64 0.65
N ASN A 60 3.07 -4.66 -0.68
CA ASN A 60 3.52 -3.56 -1.51
C ASN A 60 2.38 -3.07 -2.40
N PHE A 61 2.34 -1.77 -2.68
CA PHE A 61 1.24 -1.17 -3.42
C PHE A 61 1.73 -0.05 -4.33
N HIS A 62 1.01 0.20 -5.41
CA HIS A 62 1.13 1.46 -6.14
C HIS A 62 0.76 2.64 -5.23
N LEU A 63 1.51 3.74 -5.31
CA LEU A 63 1.29 4.96 -4.53
C LEU A 63 -0.17 5.44 -4.59
N HIS A 64 -0.74 5.59 -5.78
CA HIS A 64 -2.13 6.04 -5.94
C HIS A 64 -3.16 5.06 -5.36
N CYS A 65 -2.87 3.76 -5.36
CA CYS A 65 -3.77 2.78 -4.80
C CYS A 65 -3.81 2.88 -3.28
N ILE A 66 -2.64 2.93 -2.63
CA ILE A 66 -2.57 3.00 -1.17
C ILE A 66 -3.01 4.37 -0.64
N MET A 67 -2.70 5.46 -1.33
CA MET A 67 -3.22 6.79 -0.96
C MET A 67 -4.75 6.80 -0.97
N LYS A 68 -5.37 6.31 -2.05
CA LYS A 68 -6.83 6.27 -2.16
C LYS A 68 -7.48 5.38 -1.09
N TRP A 69 -6.79 4.30 -0.69
CA TRP A 69 -7.24 3.46 0.42
C TRP A 69 -7.20 4.22 1.76
N LEU A 70 -6.08 4.88 2.07
CA LEU A 70 -5.91 5.64 3.30
C LEU A 70 -6.73 6.95 3.35
N GLU A 71 -7.19 7.47 2.22
CA GLU A 71 -8.16 8.56 2.18
C GLU A 71 -9.55 8.15 2.73
N GLN A 72 -9.84 6.85 2.81
CA GLN A 72 -11.11 6.36 3.36
C GLN A 72 -11.02 6.21 4.89
N ASP A 73 -12.01 6.75 5.61
CA ASP A 73 -12.10 6.61 7.08
C ASP A 73 -12.22 5.14 7.52
N THR A 74 -12.86 4.31 6.70
CA THR A 74 -13.03 2.87 6.95
C THR A 74 -11.71 2.09 6.94
N SER A 75 -10.65 2.65 6.36
CA SER A 75 -9.33 2.00 6.34
C SER A 75 -8.71 1.92 7.74
N LYS A 76 -9.05 2.84 8.64
CA LYS A 76 -8.49 2.96 10.00
C LYS A 76 -6.96 2.98 10.03
N GLY A 77 -6.32 3.41 8.94
CA GLY A 77 -4.87 3.37 8.75
C GLY A 77 -4.28 1.97 8.72
N LEU A 78 -5.05 0.96 8.30
CA LEU A 78 -4.63 -0.43 8.26
C LEU A 78 -4.24 -0.87 6.85
N CYS A 79 -3.30 -1.81 6.77
CA CYS A 79 -2.94 -2.48 5.53
C CYS A 79 -4.15 -3.27 4.98
N PRO A 80 -4.52 -3.10 3.69
CA PRO A 80 -5.66 -3.81 3.09
C PRO A 80 -5.55 -5.33 3.16
N MET A 81 -4.33 -5.87 3.20
CA MET A 81 -4.07 -7.31 3.10
C MET A 81 -4.01 -7.99 4.47
N CYS A 82 -3.23 -7.45 5.41
CA CYS A 82 -3.02 -8.07 6.73
C CYS A 82 -3.69 -7.34 7.90
N ARG A 83 -4.32 -6.18 7.65
CA ARG A 83 -4.96 -5.34 8.69
C ARG A 83 -4.03 -4.89 9.83
N GLN A 84 -2.71 -5.00 9.65
CA GLN A 84 -1.73 -4.39 10.54
C GLN A 84 -1.70 -2.87 10.30
N ILE A 85 -1.21 -2.10 11.28
CA ILE A 85 -1.02 -0.65 11.13
C ILE A 85 -0.11 -0.42 9.92
N PHE A 86 -0.59 0.35 8.94
CA PHE A 86 0.19 0.62 7.75
C PHE A 86 1.20 1.72 8.03
N LEU A 87 2.47 1.35 8.01
CA LEU A 87 3.59 2.26 7.89
C LEU A 87 4.24 2.00 6.53
N PHE A 88 4.98 2.97 6.01
CA PHE A 88 5.67 2.83 4.73
C PHE A 88 7.14 3.19 4.88
N LYS A 89 7.98 2.59 4.05
CA LYS A 89 9.38 3.02 3.89
C LYS A 89 9.39 4.25 3.00
N GLU A 90 10.03 5.34 3.44
CA GLU A 90 10.29 6.48 2.57
C GLU A 90 11.07 6.00 1.32
N GLY A 91 10.48 6.22 0.15
CA GLY A 91 10.97 5.72 -1.12
C GLY A 91 11.20 6.83 -2.13
N THR A 92 11.46 6.45 -3.38
CA THR A 92 11.75 7.34 -4.52
C THR A 92 10.49 8.02 -5.08
N PHE A 93 9.55 8.40 -4.22
CA PHE A 93 8.36 9.17 -4.60
C PHE A 93 8.63 10.67 -4.49
N GLY A 94 7.88 11.48 -5.23
CA GLY A 94 7.97 12.94 -5.13
C GLY A 94 7.75 13.43 -3.70
N ALA A 95 8.48 14.46 -3.29
CA ALA A 95 8.44 14.99 -1.92
C ALA A 95 7.02 15.41 -1.47
N GLU A 96 6.19 15.89 -2.39
CA GLU A 96 4.80 16.30 -2.09
C GLU A 96 3.89 15.09 -1.83
N ASP A 97 3.99 14.03 -2.64
CA ASP A 97 3.19 12.83 -2.45
C ASP A 97 3.59 12.07 -1.18
N GLY A 98 4.89 12.04 -0.86
CA GLY A 98 5.39 11.49 0.39
C GLY A 98 4.81 12.22 1.61
N LYS A 99 4.79 13.57 1.59
CA LYS A 99 4.14 14.37 2.64
C LYS A 99 2.65 14.09 2.74
N LYS A 100 1.94 13.96 1.62
CA LYS A 100 0.50 13.64 1.60
C LYS A 100 0.23 12.27 2.23
N LEU A 101 1.00 11.26 1.84
CA LEU A 101 0.89 9.91 2.40
C LEU A 101 1.18 9.90 3.91
N GLN A 102 2.23 10.60 4.35
CA GLN A 102 2.56 10.73 5.76
C GLN A 102 1.41 11.37 6.56
N ARG A 103 0.84 12.47 6.05
CA ARG A 103 -0.32 13.13 6.70
C ARG A 103 -1.52 12.19 6.85
N LEU A 104 -1.79 11.34 5.87
CA LEU A 104 -2.89 10.36 5.96
C LEU A 104 -2.61 9.33 7.06
N VAL A 105 -1.39 8.79 7.12
CA VAL A 105 -0.99 7.83 8.15
C VAL A 105 -1.08 8.47 9.54
N ASP A 106 -0.58 9.70 9.70
CA ASP A 106 -0.62 10.44 10.97
C ASP A 106 -2.05 10.79 11.38
N GLY A 107 -2.92 11.14 10.43
CA GLY A 107 -4.34 11.40 10.68
C GLY A 107 -5.04 10.17 11.26
N HIS A 108 -4.85 9.00 10.64
CA HIS A 108 -5.39 7.74 11.16
C HIS A 108 -4.80 7.36 12.53
N LYS A 109 -3.51 7.64 12.76
CA LYS A 109 -2.88 7.42 14.06
C LYS A 109 -3.55 8.26 15.15
N ALA A 110 -3.78 9.55 14.90
CA ALA A 110 -4.46 10.45 15.84
C ALA A 110 -5.90 9.98 16.15
N THR A 111 -6.64 9.50 15.16
CA THR A 111 -7.99 8.93 15.36
C THR A 111 -7.97 7.71 16.27
N ARG A 112 -6.93 6.87 16.19
CA ARG A 112 -6.77 5.70 17.06
C ARG A 112 -6.42 6.07 18.50
N GLU A 113 -5.57 7.09 18.67
CA GLU A 113 -5.14 7.56 19.98
C GLU A 113 -6.24 8.32 20.73
N ARG A 114 -7.16 8.99 20.02
CA ARG A 114 -8.31 9.68 20.63
C ARG A 114 -9.30 8.72 21.32
N GLY A 115 -9.29 7.43 21.00
CA GLY A 115 -10.26 6.46 21.51
C GLY A 115 -11.68 6.66 20.94
N PRO A 116 -12.61 5.72 21.16
CA PRO A 116 -14.01 5.92 20.79
C PRO A 116 -14.58 7.09 21.61
N ASN A 117 -15.29 8.01 20.94
CA ASN A 117 -16.03 9.06 21.64
C ASN A 117 -17.06 8.42 22.58
N GLU A 118 -17.23 8.98 23.78
CA GLU A 118 -18.23 8.53 24.76
C GLU A 118 -19.66 8.49 24.19
N SER A 119 -19.96 9.27 23.14
CA SER A 119 -21.26 9.28 22.46
C SER A 119 -21.63 7.96 21.76
N ASP A 120 -20.65 7.14 21.37
CA ASP A 120 -20.92 5.85 20.72
C ASP A 120 -21.24 4.75 21.75
N GLN A 121 -20.89 4.97 23.03
CA GLN A 121 -21.18 4.01 24.12
C GLN A 121 -22.63 4.12 24.62
N GLU A 122 -23.27 5.28 24.48
CA GLU A 122 -24.68 5.45 24.88
C GLU A 122 -25.66 4.69 23.97
N PHE A 123 -25.29 4.38 22.73
CA PHE A 123 -26.17 3.67 21.80
C PHE A 123 -26.17 2.15 22.04
N GLU A 124 -25.02 1.55 22.39
CA GLU A 124 -24.94 0.10 22.66
C GLU A 124 -25.50 -0.31 24.04
N ALA A 125 -25.66 0.64 24.97
CA ALA A 125 -26.17 0.36 26.32
C ALA A 125 -27.70 0.23 26.40
N PHE A 126 -28.46 0.61 25.36
CA PHE A 126 -29.93 0.66 25.41
C PHE A 126 -30.63 -0.65 25.02
N ASP A 127 -29.95 -1.57 24.33
CA ASP A 127 -30.53 -2.86 23.90
C ASP A 127 -30.50 -3.95 25.00
N GLY A 128 -29.99 -3.63 26.19
CA GLY A 128 -29.81 -4.58 27.30
C GLY A 128 -30.87 -4.53 28.41
N GLN A 129 -31.80 -3.57 28.41
CA GLN A 129 -32.82 -3.48 29.47
C GLN A 129 -34.05 -4.34 29.14
N GLN A 130 -34.02 -5.53 29.75
CA GLN A 130 -35.05 -6.55 29.85
C GLN A 130 -36.46 -5.97 29.97
N VAL A 131 -37.35 -6.40 29.07
CA VAL A 131 -38.79 -6.32 29.26
C VAL A 131 -39.17 -7.52 30.14
N GLU A 132 -39.48 -7.26 31.42
CA GLU A 132 -40.25 -8.19 32.27
C GLU A 132 -41.69 -8.31 31.76
#